data_AF-A0A5D3CJP4-F1
#
_entry.id   AF-A0A5D3CJP4-F1
#
_cell.length_a   1.000
_cell.length_b   1.000
_cell.length_c   1.000
_cell.angle_alpha   90.00
_cell.angle_beta   90.00
_cell.angle_gamma   90.00
#
_symmetry.space_group_name_H-M   'P 1'
#
loop_
_entity.id
_entity.type
_entity.pdbx_description
1 polymer ?
#
loop_
_entity_poly.entity_id
_entity_poly.type
_entity_poly.pdbx_seq_one_letter_code
_entity_poly.pdbx_strand_id
1 'polypeptide(L)'
;MVSSIWFNPSTWVREGMLYPDSVMGTDLQTTMINGWLGSWWDRSRSCNAWPVGFKLKGKLRDGVTATDLVLTVTQMLRKHGVVGKFVEFYESYFMANKMFVDHNGQLEERVYSSHLELNLKDVEPCVSGPKRPHDRVPLREMKEDWKSCLNNRIGFKGFAIPKKSQTKVVEFSFRGRTAELRHGDVVIAAITSCTNTSNPSIMLGAALVAKKACELCLEVKHWIKTGLAPGSIVVTKYLEKSGLQKYLDKLGFNTVGYGCTTCSGNSGDLDEEVASAISDDG
;
A
#
# COMPACT_ATOMS: atom_id res chain seq x y z
N MET A 1 24.64 -15.00 13.99
CA MET A 1 23.20 -15.33 14.15
C MET A 1 22.50 -14.02 14.53
N VAL A 2 21.99 -13.26 13.56
CA VAL A 2 21.24 -12.03 13.88
C VAL A 2 19.83 -12.50 14.24
N SER A 3 19.53 -12.55 15.53
CA SER A 3 18.16 -12.70 15.99
C SER A 3 17.38 -11.49 15.45
N SER A 4 16.39 -11.74 14.61
CA SER A 4 15.37 -10.74 14.30
C SER A 4 14.63 -10.45 15.61
N ILE A 5 14.97 -9.35 16.28
CA ILE A 5 14.32 -8.91 17.50
C ILE A 5 12.89 -8.50 17.12
N TRP A 6 11.90 -9.25 17.63
CA TRP A 6 10.50 -8.84 17.60
C TRP A 6 10.27 -7.85 18.73
N PHE A 7 9.89 -6.61 18.39
CA PHE A 7 9.88 -5.48 19.34
C PHE A 7 8.52 -5.18 19.98
N ASN A 8 7.50 -6.04 19.87
CA ASN A 8 6.16 -5.70 20.32
C ASN A 8 5.58 -6.71 21.34
N PRO A 9 5.92 -6.58 22.62
CA PRO A 9 5.10 -7.15 23.68
C PRO A 9 3.89 -6.24 23.87
N SER A 10 2.71 -6.63 23.37
CA SER A 10 1.48 -5.79 23.38
C SER A 10 1.09 -5.21 24.75
N THR A 11 1.66 -5.75 25.83
CA THR A 11 1.69 -5.20 27.19
C THR A 11 3.05 -5.45 27.82
N TRP A 12 3.50 -4.57 28.72
CA TRP A 12 4.67 -4.82 29.57
C TRP A 12 4.32 -4.75 31.05
N VAL A 13 5.07 -5.51 31.85
CA VAL A 13 4.91 -5.59 33.30
C VAL A 13 5.95 -4.72 33.97
N ARG A 14 5.52 -3.80 34.84
CA ARG A 14 6.39 -3.05 35.73
C ARG A 14 5.78 -3.02 37.13
N GLU A 15 6.56 -3.42 38.13
CA GLU A 15 6.14 -3.39 39.54
C GLU A 15 4.82 -4.17 39.80
N GLY A 16 4.63 -5.30 39.09
CA GLY A 16 3.42 -6.12 39.20
C GLY A 16 2.19 -5.56 38.48
N MET A 17 2.31 -4.41 37.81
CA MET A 17 1.23 -3.79 37.03
C MET A 17 1.45 -3.98 35.52
N LEU A 18 0.35 -4.22 34.80
CA LEU A 18 0.33 -4.29 33.33
C LEU A 18 0.12 -2.90 32.75
N TYR A 19 0.95 -2.53 31.77
CA TYR A 19 0.80 -1.30 31.00
C TYR A 19 0.67 -1.63 29.51
N PRO A 20 -0.18 -0.92 28.76
CA PRO A 20 -0.20 -1.00 27.31
C PRO A 20 1.16 -0.63 26.71
N ASP A 21 1.54 -1.31 25.63
CA ASP A 21 2.70 -0.91 24.84
C ASP A 21 2.44 0.45 24.15
N SER A 22 3.46 1.30 24.14
CA SER A 22 3.49 2.56 23.40
C SER A 22 4.91 2.80 22.87
N VAL A 23 5.04 3.12 21.58
CA VAL A 23 6.34 3.31 20.94
C VAL A 23 6.41 4.64 20.18
N MET A 24 7.60 5.24 20.17
CA MET A 24 7.96 6.29 19.23
C MET A 24 9.06 5.80 18.30
N GLY A 25 8.91 6.10 17.01
CA GLY A 25 9.87 5.76 15.98
C GLY A 25 10.24 6.99 15.16
N THR A 26 11.43 6.98 14.58
CA THR A 26 11.96 8.05 13.73
C THR A 26 11.46 7.94 12.28
N ASP A 27 10.63 6.95 11.98
CA ASP A 27 10.02 6.73 10.66
C ASP A 27 8.55 7.17 10.65
N LEU A 28 8.11 7.85 9.59
CA LEU A 28 6.73 8.34 9.45
C LEU A 28 5.68 7.21 9.45
N GLN A 29 6.06 6.01 9.03
CA GLN A 29 5.19 4.83 8.99
C GLN A 29 5.15 4.07 10.32
N THR A 30 5.79 4.58 11.39
CA THR A 30 5.65 4.04 12.76
C THR A 30 4.18 3.87 13.16
N THR A 31 3.28 4.71 12.65
CA THR A 31 1.82 4.62 12.86
C THR A 31 1.20 3.30 12.41
N MET A 32 1.89 2.48 11.60
CA MET A 32 1.44 1.14 11.21
C MET A 32 1.15 0.25 12.44
N ILE A 33 1.89 0.45 13.53
CA ILE A 33 1.72 -0.31 14.78
C ILE A 33 0.35 -0.09 15.44
N ASN A 34 -0.32 1.03 15.15
CA ASN A 34 -1.63 1.36 15.71
C ASN A 34 -2.72 0.37 15.27
N GLY A 35 -2.53 -0.34 14.14
CA GLY A 35 -3.42 -1.41 13.73
C GLY A 35 -3.40 -2.64 14.66
N TRP A 36 -2.35 -2.79 15.48
CA TRP A 36 -2.19 -3.87 16.46
C TRP A 36 -2.39 -3.40 17.90
N LEU A 37 -1.75 -2.29 18.28
CA LEU A 37 -1.76 -1.80 19.67
C LEU A 37 -3.01 -0.98 20.02
N GLY A 38 -3.75 -0.51 19.03
CA GLY A 38 -4.69 0.60 19.23
C GLY A 38 -3.94 1.92 19.39
N SER A 39 -4.64 3.04 19.21
CA SER A 39 -4.05 4.38 19.23
C SER A 39 -3.61 4.79 20.64
N TRP A 40 -2.44 4.32 21.08
CA TRP A 40 -1.72 4.78 22.28
C TRP A 40 -0.60 5.77 21.95
N TRP A 41 -0.58 6.28 20.70
CA TRP A 41 0.21 7.46 20.39
C TRP A 41 -0.35 8.63 21.21
N ASP A 42 0.40 8.99 22.23
CA ASP A 42 0.57 10.36 22.69
C ASP A 42 -0.70 11.15 23.09
N ARG A 43 -1.38 10.68 24.15
CA ARG A 43 -2.28 11.55 24.93
C ARG A 43 -1.50 12.61 25.75
N SER A 44 -0.15 12.61 25.70
CA SER A 44 0.70 13.42 26.59
C SER A 44 1.40 14.63 25.96
N ARG A 45 1.49 14.74 24.62
CA ARG A 45 2.16 15.84 23.90
C ARG A 45 1.30 16.56 22.86
N SER A 46 0.05 16.16 22.59
CA SER A 46 -0.83 16.93 21.71
C SER A 46 -2.25 17.08 22.24
N CYS A 47 -2.50 18.25 22.85
CA CYS A 47 -3.76 18.99 22.98
C CYS A 47 -5.03 18.27 23.46
N ASN A 48 -5.83 18.98 24.25
CA ASN A 48 -7.18 18.63 24.76
C ASN A 48 -8.26 18.40 23.66
N ALA A 49 -7.91 17.86 22.49
CA ALA A 49 -8.80 17.72 21.34
C ALA A 49 -9.27 16.27 21.19
N TRP A 50 -10.60 16.10 21.14
CA TRP A 50 -11.24 14.81 20.85
C TRP A 50 -10.82 14.26 19.48
N PRO A 51 -10.55 12.95 19.35
CA PRO A 51 -10.14 12.35 18.07
C PRO A 51 -11.25 12.46 17.01
N VAL A 52 -10.87 12.32 15.74
CA VAL A 52 -11.81 12.12 14.64
C VAL A 52 -12.18 10.64 14.61
N GLY A 53 -13.46 10.34 14.81
CA GLY A 53 -13.97 8.98 14.70
C GLY A 53 -14.12 8.56 13.25
N PHE A 54 -13.63 7.37 12.90
CA PHE A 54 -13.80 6.76 11.59
C PHE A 54 -14.50 5.40 11.72
N LYS A 55 -15.75 5.32 11.28
CA LYS A 55 -16.59 4.14 11.39
C LYS A 55 -16.55 3.31 10.11
N LEU A 56 -16.33 2.00 10.25
CA LEU A 56 -16.40 1.05 9.13
C LEU A 56 -17.67 0.20 9.27
N LYS A 57 -18.53 0.19 8.25
CA LYS A 57 -19.74 -0.63 8.21
C LYS A 57 -19.68 -1.71 7.14
N GLY A 58 -20.27 -2.86 7.41
CA GLY A 58 -20.44 -3.93 6.42
C GLY A 58 -19.19 -4.80 6.23
N LYS A 59 -19.00 -5.33 5.02
CA LYS A 59 -17.90 -6.21 4.65
C LYS A 59 -17.40 -5.84 3.25
N LEU A 60 -16.09 -5.97 3.03
CA LEU A 60 -15.49 -5.82 1.70
C LEU A 60 -16.07 -6.86 0.73
N ARG A 61 -16.21 -6.47 -0.54
CA ARG A 61 -16.59 -7.37 -1.62
C ARG A 61 -15.43 -8.29 -2.00
N ASP A 62 -15.75 -9.44 -2.59
CA ASP A 62 -14.72 -10.33 -3.14
C ASP A 62 -13.93 -9.62 -4.24
N GLY A 63 -12.62 -9.87 -4.28
CA GLY A 63 -11.70 -9.18 -5.19
C GLY A 63 -11.25 -7.79 -4.73
N VAL A 64 -11.82 -7.24 -3.65
CA VAL A 64 -11.33 -6.00 -3.02
C VAL A 64 -10.28 -6.33 -1.97
N THR A 65 -9.18 -5.58 -1.97
CA THR A 65 -8.02 -5.81 -1.12
C THR A 65 -7.92 -4.81 0.03
N ALA A 66 -7.05 -5.09 1.01
CA ALA A 66 -6.74 -4.12 2.05
C ALA A 66 -6.07 -2.85 1.49
N THR A 67 -5.36 -2.95 0.36
CA THR A 67 -4.79 -1.80 -0.35
C THR A 67 -5.89 -0.86 -0.84
N ASP A 68 -6.96 -1.40 -1.44
CA ASP A 68 -8.11 -0.60 -1.92
C ASP A 68 -8.80 0.16 -0.79
N LEU A 69 -8.96 -0.51 0.36
CA LEU A 69 -9.50 0.10 1.57
C LEU A 69 -8.62 1.27 2.04
N VAL A 70 -7.31 1.06 2.15
CA VAL A 70 -6.37 2.09 2.61
C VAL A 70 -6.35 3.30 1.67
N LEU A 71 -6.37 3.08 0.35
CA LEU A 71 -6.44 4.18 -0.63
C LEU A 71 -7.76 4.98 -0.51
N THR A 72 -8.87 4.29 -0.29
CA THR A 72 -10.19 4.92 -0.09
C THR A 72 -10.22 5.76 1.19
N VAL A 73 -9.73 5.19 2.29
CA VAL A 73 -9.62 5.88 3.59
C VAL A 73 -8.68 7.08 3.48
N THR A 74 -7.54 6.94 2.81
CA THR A 74 -6.56 8.03 2.61
C THR A 74 -7.19 9.22 1.88
N GLN A 75 -7.95 8.95 0.82
CA GLN A 75 -8.68 10.00 0.08
C GLN A 75 -9.69 10.72 0.97
N MET A 76 -10.51 9.97 1.73
CA MET A 76 -11.53 10.53 2.63
C MET A 76 -10.91 11.39 3.74
N LEU A 77 -9.88 10.88 4.42
CA LEU A 77 -9.19 11.60 5.50
C LEU A 77 -8.48 12.85 4.99
N ARG A 78 -7.88 12.79 3.80
CA ARG A 78 -7.25 13.96 3.18
C ARG A 78 -8.27 15.04 2.84
N LYS A 79 -9.45 14.67 2.34
CA LYS A 79 -10.55 15.58 2.05
C LYS A 79 -11.12 16.21 3.32
N HIS A 80 -11.19 15.44 4.41
CA HIS A 80 -11.69 15.91 5.71
C HIS A 80 -10.71 16.86 6.43
N GLY A 81 -9.41 16.75 6.17
CA GLY A 81 -8.41 17.63 6.78
C GLY A 81 -8.05 17.24 8.21
N VAL A 82 -7.42 16.07 8.37
CA VAL A 82 -7.01 15.52 9.67
C VAL A 82 -5.56 15.83 10.08
N VAL A 83 -4.91 16.80 9.44
CA VAL A 83 -3.54 17.20 9.81
C VAL A 83 -3.53 17.74 11.23
N GLY A 84 -2.63 17.22 12.07
CA GLY A 84 -2.54 17.58 13.49
C GLY A 84 -3.66 17.01 14.36
N LYS A 85 -4.45 16.04 13.85
CA LYS A 85 -5.53 15.38 14.58
C LYS A 85 -5.30 13.87 14.65
N PHE A 86 -5.81 13.27 15.70
CA PHE A 86 -5.92 11.82 15.81
C PHE A 86 -7.11 11.31 15.02
N VAL A 87 -6.92 10.18 14.35
CA VAL A 87 -8.00 9.41 13.72
C VAL A 87 -8.10 8.07 14.43
N GLU A 88 -9.31 7.71 14.82
CA GLU A 88 -9.58 6.47 15.51
C GLU A 88 -10.64 5.67 14.78
N PHE A 89 -10.32 4.42 14.45
CA PHE A 89 -11.26 3.48 13.86
C PHE A 89 -12.02 2.77 14.98
N TYR A 90 -13.36 2.84 14.95
CA TYR A 90 -14.20 2.29 16.02
C TYR A 90 -15.32 1.39 15.51
N GLU A 91 -15.70 0.44 16.38
CA GLU A 91 -16.91 -0.41 16.45
C GLU A 91 -16.68 -1.93 16.57
N SER A 92 -15.62 -2.53 16.00
CA SER A 92 -15.54 -4.01 16.02
C SER A 92 -14.57 -4.58 17.06
N TYR A 93 -13.34 -4.08 17.13
CA TYR A 93 -12.30 -4.72 17.95
C TYR A 93 -12.40 -4.37 19.46
N PHE A 94 -12.50 -3.09 19.78
CA PHE A 94 -12.47 -2.64 21.18
C PHE A 94 -13.79 -2.84 21.94
N MET A 95 -14.92 -2.78 21.24
CA MET A 95 -16.23 -3.13 21.80
C MET A 95 -16.29 -4.62 22.13
N ALA A 96 -15.75 -5.50 21.27
CA ALA A 96 -15.68 -6.94 21.51
C ALA A 96 -14.77 -7.30 22.70
N ASN A 97 -13.67 -6.57 22.89
CA ASN A 97 -12.71 -6.81 23.98
C ASN A 97 -13.03 -6.04 25.27
N LYS A 98 -14.17 -5.35 25.36
CA LYS A 98 -14.58 -4.56 26.54
C LYS A 98 -13.49 -3.60 27.02
N MET A 99 -12.73 -3.01 26.09
CA MET A 99 -11.63 -2.11 26.44
C MET A 99 -12.11 -0.67 26.74
N PHE A 100 -13.42 -0.44 26.74
CA PHE A 100 -14.07 0.86 26.97
C PHE A 100 -15.01 0.82 28.18
N VAL A 101 -14.51 0.27 29.29
CA VAL A 101 -15.28 0.11 30.51
C VAL A 101 -14.69 1.05 31.55
N ASP A 102 -15.51 1.92 32.12
CA ASP A 102 -15.11 2.78 33.23
C ASP A 102 -14.85 1.96 34.51
N HIS A 103 -14.41 2.61 35.60
CA HIS A 103 -14.18 1.93 36.88
C HIS A 103 -15.44 1.26 37.47
N ASN A 104 -16.63 1.58 36.96
CA ASN A 104 -17.92 1.07 37.42
C ASN A 104 -18.52 0.00 36.51
N GLY A 105 -17.81 -0.42 35.45
CA GLY A 105 -18.34 -1.42 34.54
C GLY A 105 -19.22 -0.87 33.41
N GLN A 106 -19.37 0.45 33.28
CA GLN A 106 -20.20 1.08 32.25
C GLN A 106 -19.39 1.39 30.99
N LEU A 107 -20.02 1.17 29.83
CA LEU A 107 -19.48 1.57 28.53
C LEU A 107 -19.54 3.10 28.43
N GLU A 108 -18.38 3.77 28.50
CA GLU A 108 -18.31 5.19 28.22
C GLU A 108 -18.52 5.45 26.72
N GLU A 109 -19.49 6.30 26.40
CA GLU A 109 -19.70 6.78 25.04
C GLU A 109 -18.55 7.72 24.66
N ARG A 110 -17.73 7.33 23.69
CA ARG A 110 -16.60 8.14 23.25
C ARG A 110 -17.07 9.41 22.56
N VAL A 111 -16.57 10.54 23.03
CA VAL A 111 -16.76 11.83 22.38
C VAL A 111 -15.68 12.00 21.29
N TYR A 112 -16.13 12.18 20.05
CA TYR A 112 -15.26 12.49 18.91
C TYR A 112 -15.48 13.93 18.46
N SER A 113 -14.44 14.59 17.95
CA SER A 113 -14.53 15.95 17.41
C SER A 113 -15.29 16.01 16.08
N SER A 114 -15.27 14.92 15.31
CA SER A 114 -16.04 14.74 14.09
C SER A 114 -16.09 13.25 13.74
N HIS A 115 -17.04 12.88 12.88
CA HIS A 115 -17.29 11.49 12.50
C HIS A 115 -17.26 11.34 10.99
N LEU A 116 -16.57 10.31 10.52
CA LEU A 116 -16.62 9.82 9.15
C LEU A 116 -17.12 8.38 9.17
N GLU A 117 -17.87 8.00 8.15
CA GLU A 117 -18.35 6.63 7.99
C GLU A 117 -18.03 6.14 6.58
N LEU A 118 -17.53 4.91 6.47
CA LEU A 118 -17.29 4.21 5.22
C LEU A 118 -18.02 2.87 5.25
N ASN A 119 -18.92 2.67 4.28
CA ASN A 119 -19.49 1.36 4.01
C ASN A 119 -18.50 0.55 3.15
N LEU A 120 -18.03 -0.58 3.69
CA LEU A 120 -17.05 -1.44 3.05
C LEU A 120 -17.55 -2.05 1.73
N LYS A 121 -18.86 -2.07 1.50
CA LYS A 121 -19.43 -2.49 0.21
C LYS A 121 -19.13 -1.50 -0.93
N ASP A 122 -18.90 -0.24 -0.60
CA ASP A 122 -18.65 0.82 -1.59
C ASP A 122 -17.18 0.88 -2.01
N VAL A 123 -16.29 0.20 -1.28
CA VAL A 123 -14.88 0.04 -1.66
C VAL A 123 -14.81 -0.83 -2.91
N GLU A 124 -14.04 -0.37 -3.89
CA GLU A 124 -13.80 -1.06 -5.16
C GLU A 124 -12.31 -1.06 -5.51
N PRO A 125 -11.85 -2.00 -6.36
CA PRO A 125 -10.46 -2.05 -6.80
C PRO A 125 -10.00 -0.71 -7.38
N CYS A 126 -8.86 -0.22 -6.93
CA CYS A 126 -8.37 1.10 -7.30
C CYS A 126 -6.84 1.19 -7.25
N VAL A 127 -6.31 2.19 -7.93
CA VAL A 127 -4.91 2.62 -7.84
C VAL A 127 -4.87 4.06 -7.34
N SER A 128 -3.67 4.58 -7.01
CA SER A 128 -3.50 6.00 -6.71
C SER A 128 -2.33 6.58 -7.49
N GLY A 129 -2.53 7.77 -8.04
CA GLY A 129 -1.53 8.43 -8.87
C GLY A 129 -2.12 9.39 -9.90
N PRO A 130 -1.30 9.86 -10.86
CA PRO A 130 0.07 9.42 -11.10
C PRO A 130 1.11 10.03 -10.16
N LYS A 131 0.78 11.11 -9.43
CA LYS A 131 1.79 11.90 -8.68
C LYS A 131 1.56 12.02 -7.18
N ARG A 132 0.39 11.65 -6.64
CA ARG A 132 0.10 11.75 -5.19
C ARG A 132 -0.65 10.53 -4.67
N PRO A 133 -0.44 10.14 -3.39
CA PRO A 133 -1.06 8.94 -2.81
C PRO A 133 -2.57 9.07 -2.54
N HIS A 134 -3.12 10.28 -2.47
CA HIS A 134 -4.57 10.50 -2.28
C HIS A 134 -5.32 10.68 -3.60
N ASP A 135 -4.63 10.65 -4.75
CA ASP A 135 -5.23 10.73 -6.07
C ASP A 135 -5.77 9.35 -6.49
N ARG A 136 -6.77 8.86 -5.76
CA ARG A 136 -7.41 7.56 -6.00
C ARG A 136 -8.13 7.54 -7.36
N VAL A 137 -7.94 6.44 -8.10
CA VAL A 137 -8.57 6.16 -9.39
C VAL A 137 -9.16 4.75 -9.35
N PRO A 138 -10.48 4.58 -9.52
CA PRO A 138 -11.07 3.26 -9.71
C PRO A 138 -10.40 2.50 -10.85
N LEU A 139 -10.11 1.21 -10.66
CA LEU A 139 -9.33 0.43 -11.63
C LEU A 139 -10.01 0.39 -13.01
N ARG A 140 -11.35 0.35 -13.04
CA ARG A 140 -12.16 0.42 -14.28
C ARG A 140 -11.97 1.73 -15.06
N GLU A 141 -11.63 2.82 -14.37
CA GLU A 141 -11.47 4.16 -14.94
C GLU A 141 -10.00 4.49 -15.23
N MET A 142 -9.05 3.65 -14.83
CA MET A 142 -7.60 3.89 -14.94
C MET A 142 -7.17 4.27 -16.36
N LYS A 143 -7.71 3.60 -17.38
CA LYS A 143 -7.38 3.87 -18.79
C LYS A 143 -7.86 5.24 -19.24
N GLU A 144 -9.04 5.66 -18.80
CA GLU A 144 -9.64 6.96 -19.14
C GLU A 144 -8.95 8.11 -18.38
N ASP A 145 -8.66 7.90 -17.10
CA ASP A 145 -7.88 8.83 -16.27
C ASP A 145 -6.46 9.03 -16.85
N TRP A 146 -5.78 7.96 -17.27
CA TRP A 146 -4.46 8.06 -17.92
C TRP A 146 -4.51 8.89 -19.21
N LYS A 147 -5.46 8.60 -20.11
CA LYS A 147 -5.64 9.37 -21.36
C LYS A 147 -5.94 10.85 -21.09
N SER A 148 -6.72 11.12 -20.05
CA SER A 148 -7.00 12.49 -19.62
C SER A 148 -5.73 13.17 -19.08
N CYS A 149 -4.92 12.45 -18.29
CA CYS A 149 -3.66 12.94 -17.76
C CYS A 149 -2.66 13.32 -18.87
N LEU A 150 -2.61 12.59 -19.99
CA LEU A 150 -1.76 12.97 -21.12
C LEU A 150 -2.11 14.37 -21.66
N ASN A 151 -3.40 14.73 -21.70
CA ASN A 151 -3.88 15.99 -22.25
C ASN A 151 -3.83 17.17 -21.26
N ASN A 152 -4.12 16.89 -19.98
CA ASN A 152 -4.25 17.92 -18.96
C ASN A 152 -2.99 18.77 -18.81
N ARG A 153 -3.16 20.04 -18.45
CA ARG A 153 -2.04 20.96 -18.13
C ARG A 153 -1.13 20.33 -17.09
N ILE A 154 0.16 20.67 -17.14
CA ILE A 154 1.16 20.19 -16.20
C ILE A 154 0.66 20.42 -14.76
N GLY A 155 0.55 19.33 -14.01
CA GLY A 155 0.02 19.31 -12.66
C GLY A 155 0.01 17.88 -12.09
N PHE A 156 -0.66 17.67 -10.98
CA PHE A 156 -0.73 16.34 -10.35
C PHE A 156 -1.42 15.27 -11.22
N LYS A 157 -2.35 15.70 -12.07
CA LYS A 157 -3.15 14.88 -13.00
C LYS A 157 -2.94 15.31 -14.46
N GLY A 158 -1.75 15.79 -14.80
CA GLY A 158 -1.47 16.29 -16.14
C GLY A 158 0.00 16.30 -16.54
N PHE A 159 0.23 15.94 -17.80
CA PHE A 159 1.54 15.88 -18.45
C PHE A 159 1.68 16.85 -19.64
N ALA A 160 0.58 17.42 -20.13
CA ALA A 160 0.54 18.35 -21.28
C ALA A 160 1.23 17.82 -22.56
N ILE A 161 1.07 16.53 -22.83
CA ILE A 161 1.60 15.88 -24.04
C ILE A 161 0.76 16.30 -25.26
N PRO A 162 1.37 16.85 -26.33
CA PRO A 162 0.65 17.21 -27.55
C PRO A 162 -0.09 16.01 -28.14
N LYS A 163 -1.34 16.19 -28.61
CA LYS A 163 -2.16 15.09 -29.17
C LYS A 163 -1.45 14.27 -30.25
N LYS A 164 -0.63 14.92 -31.08
CA LYS A 164 0.17 14.27 -32.13
C LYS A 164 1.22 13.28 -31.58
N SER A 165 1.69 13.48 -30.35
CA SER A 165 2.70 12.65 -29.69
C SER A 165 2.08 11.59 -28.78
N GLN A 166 0.79 11.69 -28.43
CA GLN A 166 0.15 10.74 -27.50
C GLN A 166 0.08 9.30 -28.03
N THR A 167 0.15 9.12 -29.34
CA THR A 167 0.20 7.80 -30.00
C THR A 167 1.60 7.43 -30.45
N LYS A 168 2.65 8.16 -30.01
CA LYS A 168 4.04 7.84 -30.33
C LYS A 168 4.37 6.43 -29.84
N VAL A 169 5.06 5.69 -30.70
CA VAL A 169 5.64 4.38 -30.41
C VAL A 169 7.13 4.51 -30.65
N VAL A 170 7.92 4.05 -29.69
CA VAL A 170 9.38 4.01 -29.77
C VAL A 170 9.78 2.55 -29.93
N GLU A 171 10.39 2.22 -31.06
CA GLU A 171 11.01 0.91 -31.28
C GLU A 171 12.44 0.94 -30.78
N PHE A 172 12.84 -0.09 -30.03
CA PHE A 172 14.18 -0.22 -29.49
C PHE A 172 14.61 -1.69 -29.49
N SER A 173 15.93 -1.94 -29.51
CA SER A 173 16.46 -3.28 -29.26
C SER A 173 16.62 -3.45 -27.75
N PHE A 174 16.03 -4.50 -27.20
CA PHE A 174 16.31 -4.95 -25.84
C PHE A 174 16.98 -6.31 -25.87
N ARG A 175 18.27 -6.39 -25.50
CA ARG A 175 19.05 -7.65 -25.48
C ARG A 175 18.94 -8.45 -26.78
N GLY A 176 19.01 -7.76 -27.91
CA GLY A 176 18.94 -8.35 -29.26
C GLY A 176 17.53 -8.73 -29.74
N ARG A 177 16.47 -8.30 -29.03
CA ARG A 177 15.07 -8.47 -29.45
C ARG A 177 14.43 -7.11 -29.69
N THR A 178 13.67 -6.97 -30.77
CA THR A 178 12.89 -5.75 -31.00
C THR A 178 11.76 -5.64 -29.98
N ALA A 179 11.62 -4.46 -29.39
CA ALA A 179 10.57 -4.10 -28.45
C ALA A 179 9.98 -2.73 -28.78
N GLU A 180 8.77 -2.48 -28.32
CA GLU A 180 8.04 -1.23 -28.50
C GLU A 180 7.64 -0.64 -27.14
N LEU A 181 7.85 0.66 -26.97
CA LEU A 181 7.34 1.45 -25.84
C LEU A 181 6.36 2.53 -26.30
N ARG A 182 5.32 2.72 -25.50
CA ARG A 182 4.26 3.72 -25.67
C ARG A 182 3.98 4.42 -24.35
N HIS A 183 3.33 5.58 -24.41
CA HIS A 183 2.87 6.25 -23.19
C HIS A 183 1.92 5.35 -22.37
N GLY A 184 2.35 5.04 -21.14
CA GLY A 184 1.60 4.21 -20.20
C GLY A 184 2.06 2.75 -20.15
N ASP A 185 3.06 2.37 -20.96
CA ASP A 185 3.74 1.09 -20.75
C ASP A 185 4.44 1.07 -19.39
N VAL A 186 4.32 -0.08 -18.72
CA VAL A 186 4.97 -0.33 -17.43
C VAL A 186 6.44 -0.65 -17.69
N VAL A 187 7.33 0.02 -16.97
CA VAL A 187 8.79 -0.24 -17.01
C VAL A 187 9.36 -0.69 -15.67
N ILE A 188 8.63 -0.44 -14.57
CA ILE A 188 8.93 -0.94 -13.22
C ILE A 188 7.67 -1.58 -12.65
N ALA A 189 7.79 -2.80 -12.13
CA ALA A 189 6.73 -3.48 -11.41
C ALA A 189 7.30 -4.10 -10.13
N ALA A 190 7.13 -3.43 -8.99
CA ALA A 190 7.71 -3.86 -7.72
C ALA A 190 6.63 -4.23 -6.69
N ILE A 191 6.73 -5.44 -6.14
CA ILE A 191 5.99 -5.83 -4.93
C ILE A 191 6.88 -5.45 -3.75
N THR A 192 6.60 -4.32 -3.12
CA THR A 192 7.43 -3.69 -2.08
C THR A 192 6.57 -3.07 -0.98
N SER A 193 7.20 -2.36 -0.04
CA SER A 193 6.62 -1.67 1.10
C SER A 193 6.14 -2.59 2.23
N CYS A 194 6.44 -2.22 3.48
CA CYS A 194 5.87 -2.88 4.66
C CYS A 194 4.34 -2.79 4.66
N THR A 195 3.75 -1.73 4.10
CA THR A 195 2.29 -1.51 4.00
C THR A 195 1.54 -2.72 3.41
N ASN A 196 2.10 -3.35 2.37
CA ASN A 196 1.45 -4.48 1.69
C ASN A 196 2.15 -5.81 1.99
N THR A 197 3.48 -5.82 2.12
CA THR A 197 4.23 -7.07 2.32
C THR A 197 4.06 -7.66 3.71
N SER A 198 3.57 -6.89 4.69
CA SER A 198 3.18 -7.43 6.01
C SER A 198 1.84 -8.15 6.00
N ASN A 199 1.08 -8.10 4.90
CA ASN A 199 -0.26 -8.67 4.80
C ASN A 199 -0.23 -9.99 4.00
N PRO A 200 -0.34 -11.16 4.68
CA PRO A 200 -0.29 -12.45 3.99
C PRO A 200 -1.39 -12.63 2.95
N SER A 201 -2.57 -12.05 3.14
CA SER A 201 -3.69 -12.18 2.20
C SER A 201 -3.37 -11.55 0.84
N ILE A 202 -2.72 -10.37 0.83
CA ILE A 202 -2.30 -9.71 -0.42
C ILE A 202 -1.15 -10.47 -1.06
N MET A 203 -0.17 -10.90 -0.28
CA MET A 203 1.01 -11.60 -0.80
C MET A 203 0.67 -12.97 -1.38
N LEU A 204 -0.17 -13.75 -0.69
CA LEU A 204 -0.69 -15.02 -1.22
C LEU A 204 -1.60 -14.78 -2.42
N GLY A 205 -2.43 -13.74 -2.39
CA GLY A 205 -3.26 -13.33 -3.54
C GLY A 205 -2.41 -13.05 -4.78
N ALA A 206 -1.35 -12.25 -4.65
CA ALA A 206 -0.42 -11.96 -5.75
C ALA A 206 0.25 -13.22 -6.29
N ALA A 207 0.67 -14.14 -5.41
CA ALA A 207 1.31 -15.38 -5.83
C ALA A 207 0.32 -16.37 -6.48
N LEU A 208 -0.95 -16.36 -6.08
CA LEU A 208 -2.02 -17.12 -6.74
C LEU A 208 -2.36 -16.55 -8.12
N VAL A 209 -2.34 -15.22 -8.28
CA VAL A 209 -2.44 -14.58 -9.60
C VAL A 209 -1.26 -14.99 -10.48
N ALA A 210 -0.03 -14.97 -9.95
CA ALA A 210 1.15 -15.43 -10.67
C ALA A 210 1.05 -16.90 -11.11
N LYS A 211 0.55 -17.76 -10.22
CA LYS A 211 0.26 -19.17 -10.55
C LYS A 211 -0.73 -19.28 -11.70
N LYS A 212 -1.85 -18.57 -11.66
CA LYS A 212 -2.85 -18.58 -12.74
C LYS A 212 -2.32 -18.02 -14.05
N ALA A 213 -1.54 -16.95 -14.00
CA ALA A 213 -0.87 -16.40 -15.18
C ALA A 213 0.07 -17.43 -15.82
N CYS A 214 0.88 -18.14 -15.01
CA CYS A 214 1.76 -19.21 -15.50
C CYS A 214 0.99 -20.40 -16.09
N GLU A 215 -0.14 -20.80 -15.48
CA GLU A 215 -1.03 -21.86 -16.00
C GLU A 215 -1.66 -21.47 -17.34
N LEU A 216 -1.85 -20.18 -17.59
CA LEU A 216 -2.36 -19.63 -18.85
C LEU A 216 -1.25 -19.25 -19.84
N CYS A 217 0.01 -19.62 -19.58
CA CYS A 217 1.17 -19.27 -20.40
C CYS A 217 1.34 -17.75 -20.62
N LEU A 218 0.90 -16.93 -19.67
CA LEU A 218 1.16 -15.50 -19.68
C LEU A 218 2.57 -15.20 -19.17
N GLU A 219 3.22 -14.24 -19.82
CA GLU A 219 4.58 -13.81 -19.50
C GLU A 219 4.62 -12.29 -19.27
N VAL A 220 5.60 -11.85 -18.46
CA VAL A 220 5.91 -10.43 -18.29
C VAL A 220 6.82 -9.99 -19.43
N LYS A 221 6.53 -8.81 -20.00
CA LYS A 221 7.39 -8.18 -21.01
C LYS A 221 8.82 -8.06 -20.48
N HIS A 222 9.80 -8.48 -21.28
CA HIS A 222 11.18 -8.71 -20.83
C HIS A 222 11.94 -7.45 -20.39
N TRP A 223 11.49 -6.27 -20.81
CA TRP A 223 12.09 -4.98 -20.44
C TRP A 223 11.59 -4.45 -19.09
N ILE A 224 10.57 -5.08 -18.51
CA ILE A 224 10.00 -4.62 -17.24
C ILE A 224 10.93 -5.02 -16.11
N LYS A 225 11.37 -4.02 -15.33
CA LYS A 225 12.11 -4.25 -14.09
C LYS A 225 11.16 -4.73 -12.99
N THR A 226 11.03 -6.05 -12.86
CA THR A 226 10.27 -6.70 -11.81
C THR A 226 11.10 -6.89 -10.53
N GLY A 227 10.45 -6.89 -9.37
CA GLY A 227 11.13 -7.22 -8.12
C GLY A 227 10.18 -7.45 -6.95
N LEU A 228 10.56 -8.36 -6.06
CA LEU A 228 9.88 -8.62 -4.79
C LEU A 228 10.81 -8.22 -3.64
N ALA A 229 10.36 -7.28 -2.80
CA ALA A 229 11.10 -6.83 -1.62
C ALA A 229 10.25 -7.02 -0.36
N PRO A 230 10.29 -8.20 0.26
CA PRO A 230 9.50 -8.48 1.45
C PRO A 230 9.99 -7.70 2.66
N GLY A 231 9.07 -7.23 3.51
CA GLY A 231 9.42 -6.59 4.78
C GLY A 231 10.02 -7.54 5.83
N SER A 232 9.89 -8.86 5.64
CA SER A 232 10.41 -9.87 6.56
C SER A 232 10.63 -11.22 5.87
N ILE A 233 11.55 -12.01 6.41
CA ILE A 233 11.82 -13.41 6.02
C ILE A 233 10.58 -14.29 6.15
N VAL A 234 9.63 -13.95 7.02
CA VAL A 234 8.37 -14.69 7.19
C VAL A 234 7.59 -14.78 5.87
N VAL A 235 7.63 -13.71 5.06
CA VAL A 235 6.95 -13.66 3.75
C VAL A 235 7.49 -14.73 2.82
N THR A 236 8.80 -14.76 2.65
CA THR A 236 9.50 -15.77 1.84
C THR A 236 9.17 -17.17 2.35
N LYS A 237 9.24 -17.40 3.67
CA LYS A 237 8.96 -18.71 4.27
C LYS A 237 7.57 -19.25 3.95
N TYR A 238 6.51 -18.44 4.01
CA TYR A 238 5.18 -18.95 3.67
C TYR A 238 4.96 -19.07 2.16
N LEU A 239 5.61 -18.25 1.33
CA LEU A 239 5.55 -18.38 -0.13
C LEU A 239 6.25 -19.64 -0.62
N GLU A 240 7.38 -19.99 -0.01
CA GLU A 240 8.11 -21.23 -0.27
C GLU A 240 7.31 -22.44 0.22
N LYS A 241 6.82 -22.43 1.47
CA LYS A 241 6.04 -23.53 2.04
C LYS A 241 4.73 -23.81 1.29
N SER A 242 4.10 -22.78 0.74
CA SER A 242 2.91 -22.93 -0.11
C SER A 242 3.24 -23.38 -1.54
N GLY A 243 4.52 -23.43 -1.91
CA GLY A 243 4.98 -23.73 -3.27
C GLY A 243 4.63 -22.65 -4.28
N LEU A 244 4.31 -21.43 -3.82
CA LEU A 244 3.87 -20.33 -4.68
C LEU A 244 5.02 -19.43 -5.16
N GLN A 245 6.14 -19.38 -4.43
CA GLN A 245 7.31 -18.55 -4.77
C GLN A 245 7.79 -18.77 -6.22
N LYS A 246 7.87 -20.04 -6.66
CA LYS A 246 8.31 -20.40 -8.01
C LYS A 246 7.53 -19.73 -9.15
N TYR A 247 6.26 -19.40 -8.92
CA TYR A 247 5.44 -18.74 -9.94
C TYR A 247 5.72 -17.23 -10.00
N LEU A 248 6.03 -16.62 -8.85
CA LEU A 248 6.51 -15.24 -8.80
C LEU A 248 7.87 -15.13 -9.51
N ASP A 249 8.79 -16.06 -9.22
CA ASP A 249 10.12 -16.11 -9.84
C ASP A 249 10.03 -16.27 -11.37
N LYS A 250 9.14 -17.16 -11.85
CA LYS A 250 8.89 -17.35 -13.30
C LYS A 250 8.41 -16.08 -14.00
N LEU A 251 7.70 -15.20 -13.30
CA LEU A 251 7.27 -13.89 -13.81
C LEU A 251 8.27 -12.77 -13.50
N GLY A 252 9.46 -13.09 -12.99
CA GLY A 252 10.52 -12.13 -12.71
C GLY A 252 10.46 -11.47 -11.33
N PHE A 253 9.45 -11.77 -10.49
CA PHE A 253 9.30 -11.24 -9.14
C PHE A 253 10.17 -12.00 -8.12
N ASN A 254 11.46 -12.10 -8.43
CA ASN A 254 12.46 -12.69 -7.55
C ASN A 254 12.65 -11.80 -6.31
N THR A 255 13.03 -12.41 -5.19
CA THR A 255 13.37 -11.66 -3.97
C THR A 255 14.65 -10.86 -4.21
N VAL A 256 14.54 -9.53 -4.25
CA VAL A 256 15.67 -8.61 -4.48
C VAL A 256 16.33 -8.14 -3.19
N GLY A 257 15.64 -8.27 -2.05
CA GLY A 257 16.17 -7.92 -0.74
C GLY A 257 15.07 -7.73 0.31
N TYR A 258 15.48 -7.64 1.58
CA TYR A 258 14.59 -7.37 2.70
C TYR A 258 14.78 -5.94 3.17
N GLY A 259 13.84 -5.06 2.82
CA GLY A 259 13.93 -3.63 3.15
C GLY A 259 13.09 -2.76 2.23
N CYS A 260 13.22 -1.43 2.39
CA CYS A 260 12.35 -0.46 1.72
C CYS A 260 12.48 -0.45 0.18
N THR A 261 13.69 -0.63 -0.38
CA THR A 261 13.94 -0.73 -1.84
C THR A 261 13.17 0.34 -2.65
N THR A 262 12.40 -0.06 -3.67
CA THR A 262 11.58 0.82 -4.52
C THR A 262 10.61 1.69 -3.72
N CYS A 263 10.14 1.27 -2.54
CA CYS A 263 9.22 2.06 -1.70
C CYS A 263 9.84 3.38 -1.24
N SER A 264 11.15 3.42 -1.01
CA SER A 264 11.87 4.64 -0.63
C SER A 264 12.52 5.34 -1.83
N GLY A 265 12.13 4.98 -3.05
CA GLY A 265 12.76 5.48 -4.28
C GLY A 265 14.07 4.77 -4.65
N ASN A 266 14.53 3.79 -3.87
CA ASN A 266 15.71 2.99 -4.19
C ASN A 266 15.33 1.84 -5.15
N SER A 267 14.87 2.21 -6.35
CA SER A 267 14.50 1.26 -7.40
C SER A 267 15.71 0.74 -8.19
N GLY A 268 16.88 1.36 -8.04
CA GLY A 268 18.02 1.23 -8.95
C GLY A 268 17.71 1.70 -10.37
N ASP A 269 18.70 1.66 -11.24
CA ASP A 269 18.58 2.18 -12.61
C ASP A 269 17.74 1.27 -13.51
N LEU A 270 17.06 1.87 -14.48
CA LEU A 270 16.51 1.13 -15.60
C LEU A 270 17.66 0.62 -16.48
N ASP A 271 17.39 -0.42 -17.26
CA ASP A 271 18.30 -0.84 -18.32
C ASP A 271 18.52 0.34 -19.29
N GLU A 272 19.75 0.53 -19.76
CA GLU A 272 20.14 1.68 -20.58
C GLU A 272 19.32 1.77 -21.86
N GLU A 273 19.02 0.63 -22.48
CA GLU A 273 18.20 0.54 -23.70
C GLU A 273 16.78 1.07 -23.45
N VAL A 274 16.21 0.80 -22.26
CA VAL A 274 14.88 1.27 -21.86
C VAL A 274 14.92 2.75 -21.47
N ALA A 275 15.96 3.18 -20.74
CA ALA A 275 16.12 4.55 -20.29
C ALA A 275 16.31 5.51 -21.48
N SER A 276 17.10 5.12 -22.47
CA SER A 276 17.29 5.87 -23.73
C SER A 276 15.97 5.96 -24.51
N ALA A 277 15.23 4.85 -24.65
CA ALA A 277 13.92 4.86 -25.31
C ALA A 277 12.89 5.78 -24.63
N ILE A 278 13.00 6.01 -23.32
CA ILE A 278 12.16 6.96 -22.58
C ILE A 278 12.66 8.41 -22.73
N SER A 279 13.96 8.64 -22.74
CA SER A 279 14.54 9.99 -22.62
C SER A 279 14.79 10.67 -23.96
N ASP A 280 15.31 9.94 -24.93
CA ASP A 280 15.73 10.49 -26.23
C ASP A 280 14.53 10.72 -27.16
N ASP A 281 13.41 10.06 -26.86
CA ASP A 281 12.19 10.06 -27.65
C ASP A 281 10.90 10.39 -26.88
N GLY A 282 10.98 10.70 -25.58
CA GLY A 282 9.84 10.95 -24.68
C GLY A 282 9.22 12.34 -24.74
#